data_AF-U5U448-F1
#
_entry.id   AF-U5U448-F1
#
_cell.length_a   1.000
_cell.length_b   1.000
_cell.length_c   1.000
_cell.angle_alpha   90.00
_cell.angle_beta   90.00
_cell.angle_gamma   90.00
#
_symmetry.space_group_name_H-M   'P 1'
#
loop_
_entity.id
_entity.type
_entity.pdbx_description
1 polymer ?
#
loop_
_entity_poly.entity_id
_entity_poly.type
_entity_poly.pdbx_seq_one_letter_code
_entity_poly.pdbx_strand_id
1 'polypeptide(L)'
;GLRNEIQVVVTVLSLNPNDLYDVVAINAASASTQIAGLPFSGPVGGVRVALITSEENKTGQWVAFPTVEQLENAVFDMVVAGRIVGGGDNPDTADVAIMMVEAEATENVVELVAGGAQAPTETVVAEGLEAAKPFIARLCVAQQQLAAAAAKPTGDFPLFPAYEADVYEAVEAAASTKLAEALTIAGKQERDERTDEVKVEVLEQVAPNFEGREKEIGAAFRSLTKKLVRQRILRDKFRIDGRGITDIRALSAEVAIVPRAHGSALFERGETQIMGVTTLDMVKMAQQID
;
A
#
# COMPACT_ATOMS: atom_id res chain seq x y z
N GLY A 1 6.44 8.29 -15.58
CA GLY A 1 5.71 8.18 -16.85
C GLY A 1 6.19 7.05 -17.72
N LEU A 2 6.66 5.93 -17.15
CA LEU A 2 6.98 4.74 -17.94
C LEU A 2 5.68 4.13 -18.49
N ARG A 3 5.66 3.75 -19.77
CA ARG A 3 4.48 3.17 -20.45
C ARG A 3 4.74 1.86 -21.16
N ASN A 4 6.00 1.41 -21.22
CA ASN A 4 6.33 0.08 -21.68
C ASN A 4 5.61 -0.95 -20.82
N GLU A 5 5.08 -1.99 -21.47
CA GLU A 5 4.55 -3.15 -20.77
C GLU A 5 5.73 -3.91 -20.12
N ILE A 6 5.66 -4.08 -18.80
CA ILE A 6 6.66 -4.81 -18.02
C ILE A 6 5.96 -6.02 -17.44
N GLN A 7 6.50 -7.21 -17.72
CA GLN A 7 6.02 -8.46 -17.17
C GLN A 7 7.07 -9.06 -16.26
N VAL A 8 6.65 -9.49 -15.07
CA VAL A 8 7.45 -10.26 -14.14
C VAL A 8 6.73 -11.58 -13.91
N VAL A 9 7.42 -12.69 -14.19
CA VAL A 9 6.88 -14.04 -14.00
C VAL A 9 7.77 -14.75 -12.99
N VAL A 10 7.18 -15.17 -11.88
CA VAL A 10 7.84 -16.01 -10.88
C VAL A 10 7.20 -17.39 -10.93
N THR A 11 8.02 -18.42 -11.08
CA THR A 11 7.57 -19.81 -11.09
C THR A 11 8.20 -20.54 -9.91
N VAL A 12 7.37 -21.13 -9.05
CA VAL A 12 7.84 -21.97 -7.94
C VAL A 12 8.20 -23.34 -8.51
N LEU A 13 9.49 -23.62 -8.65
CA LEU A 13 9.99 -24.88 -9.23
C LEU A 13 10.26 -25.96 -8.19
N SER A 14 10.55 -25.55 -6.95
CA SER A 14 10.80 -26.43 -5.82
C SER A 14 10.37 -25.71 -4.55
N LEU A 15 9.72 -26.45 -3.66
CA LEU A 15 9.23 -25.94 -2.39
C LEU A 15 9.42 -27.02 -1.33
N ASN A 16 10.14 -26.68 -0.27
CA ASN A 16 10.09 -27.45 0.97
C ASN A 16 8.72 -27.21 1.62
N PRO A 17 7.95 -28.26 1.97
CA PRO A 17 6.63 -28.09 2.56
C PRO A 17 6.60 -27.26 3.86
N ASN A 18 7.74 -27.12 4.55
CA ASN A 18 7.83 -26.31 5.77
C ASN A 18 8.18 -24.83 5.51
N ASP A 19 8.40 -24.43 4.26
CA ASP A 19 8.79 -23.06 3.90
C ASP A 19 7.65 -22.32 3.19
N LEU A 20 7.59 -21.00 3.36
CA LEU A 20 6.66 -20.12 2.65
C LEU A 20 7.36 -19.41 1.49
N TYR A 21 6.85 -19.61 0.27
CA TYR A 21 7.53 -19.15 -0.95
C TYR A 21 7.28 -17.67 -1.30
N ASP A 22 6.23 -17.07 -0.76
CA ASP A 22 5.74 -15.74 -1.16
C ASP A 22 6.81 -14.64 -1.01
N VAL A 23 7.50 -14.57 0.12
CA VAL A 23 8.56 -13.59 0.36
C VAL A 23 9.83 -13.90 -0.41
N VAL A 24 10.10 -15.16 -0.72
CA VAL A 24 11.18 -15.54 -1.65
C VAL A 24 10.84 -15.03 -3.06
N ALA A 25 9.58 -15.18 -3.48
CA ALA A 25 9.10 -14.70 -4.78
C ALA A 25 9.18 -13.18 -4.92
N ILE A 26 8.90 -12.41 -3.85
CA ILE A 26 9.09 -10.94 -3.83
C ILE A 26 10.56 -10.59 -4.15
N ASN A 27 11.52 -11.24 -3.49
CA ASN A 27 12.94 -10.98 -3.71
C ASN A 27 13.38 -11.41 -5.12
N ALA A 28 12.87 -12.54 -5.64
CA ALA A 28 13.15 -12.99 -7.00
C ALA A 28 12.60 -12.02 -8.07
N ALA A 29 11.38 -11.51 -7.86
CA ALA A 29 10.76 -10.50 -8.72
C ALA A 29 11.58 -9.20 -8.73
N SER A 30 12.01 -8.73 -7.55
CA SER A 30 12.88 -7.56 -7.44
C SER A 30 14.24 -7.79 -8.12
N ALA A 31 14.91 -8.90 -7.83
CA ALA A 31 16.23 -9.21 -8.37
C ALA A 31 16.21 -9.31 -9.90
N SER A 32 15.22 -10.00 -10.47
CA SER A 32 15.05 -10.11 -11.93
C SER A 32 14.78 -8.76 -12.58
N THR A 33 13.95 -7.92 -11.97
CA THR A 33 13.68 -6.55 -12.42
C THR A 33 14.94 -5.68 -12.35
N GLN A 34 15.72 -5.81 -11.28
CA GLN A 34 16.96 -5.06 -11.05
C GLN A 34 18.00 -5.34 -12.15
N ILE A 35 18.15 -6.59 -12.58
CA ILE A 35 19.12 -6.96 -13.62
C ILE A 35 18.60 -6.78 -15.05
N ALA A 36 17.32 -6.43 -15.22
CA ALA A 36 16.69 -6.29 -16.53
C ALA A 36 17.11 -5.01 -17.28
N GLY A 37 17.79 -4.05 -16.62
CA GLY A 37 18.17 -2.77 -17.23
C GLY A 37 17.00 -1.78 -17.34
N LEU A 38 16.00 -1.90 -16.46
CA LEU A 38 14.84 -1.00 -16.40
C LEU A 38 15.13 0.26 -15.55
N PRO A 39 14.44 1.39 -15.80
CA PRO A 39 14.52 2.58 -14.95
C PRO A 39 13.71 2.37 -13.66
N PHE A 40 14.24 1.53 -12.78
CA PHE A 40 13.60 1.05 -11.55
C PHE A 40 14.44 1.41 -10.33
N SER A 41 13.81 2.03 -9.32
CA SER A 41 14.46 2.42 -8.06
C SER A 41 14.56 1.28 -7.05
N GLY A 42 15.13 0.15 -7.49
CA GLY A 42 15.39 -1.01 -6.66
C GLY A 42 16.78 -1.04 -6.02
N PRO A 43 17.18 -2.18 -5.43
CA PRO A 43 16.33 -3.36 -5.22
C PRO A 43 15.32 -3.15 -4.07
N VAL A 44 14.30 -4.00 -4.06
CA VAL A 44 13.32 -4.16 -2.98
C VAL A 44 13.60 -5.48 -2.26
N GLY A 45 13.75 -5.40 -0.94
CA GLY A 45 13.83 -6.56 -0.06
C GLY A 45 12.46 -6.86 0.53
N GLY A 46 12.00 -8.11 0.42
CA GLY A 46 10.76 -8.58 1.04
C GLY A 46 11.05 -9.64 2.10
N VAL A 47 10.49 -9.50 3.29
CA VAL A 47 10.71 -10.43 4.40
C VAL A 47 9.41 -10.68 5.14
N ARG A 48 9.20 -11.93 5.58
CA ARG A 48 8.20 -12.26 6.59
C ARG A 48 8.90 -12.23 7.94
N VAL A 49 8.34 -11.49 8.89
CA VAL A 49 8.72 -11.55 10.30
C VAL A 49 7.51 -11.98 11.11
N ALA A 50 7.67 -13.00 11.96
CA ALA A 50 6.63 -13.43 12.87
C ALA A 50 7.09 -13.29 14.32
N LEU A 51 6.18 -12.86 15.20
CA LEU A 51 6.46 -12.79 16.64
C LEU A 51 6.19 -14.17 17.25
N ILE A 52 7.24 -14.97 17.39
CA ILE A 52 7.16 -16.34 17.88
C ILE A 52 7.42 -16.37 19.37
N THR A 53 6.55 -17.05 20.10
CA THR A 53 6.65 -17.19 21.57
C THR A 53 7.02 -18.61 21.97
N SER A 54 7.53 -18.75 23.20
CA SER A 54 7.83 -20.06 23.79
C SER A 54 7.57 -20.02 25.30
N GLU A 55 7.62 -21.18 25.95
CA GLU A 55 7.53 -21.25 27.42
C GLU A 55 8.62 -20.43 28.12
N GLU A 56 9.82 -20.38 27.53
CA GLU A 56 10.96 -19.64 28.08
C GLU A 56 10.95 -18.15 27.68
N ASN A 57 10.29 -17.79 26.58
CA ASN A 57 10.21 -16.41 26.07
C ASN A 57 8.77 -16.04 25.70
N LYS A 58 8.00 -15.63 26.71
CA LYS A 58 6.62 -15.16 26.55
C LYS A 58 6.51 -13.79 25.87
N THR A 59 7.57 -12.97 25.92
CA THR A 59 7.64 -11.70 25.16
C THR A 59 7.81 -11.93 23.66
N GLY A 60 8.28 -13.12 23.28
CA GLY A 60 8.47 -13.53 21.90
C GLY A 60 9.75 -13.02 21.25
N GLN A 61 10.02 -13.50 20.06
CA GLN A 61 11.11 -13.06 19.19
C GLN A 61 10.58 -12.88 17.77
N TRP A 62 10.95 -11.76 17.15
CA TRP A 62 10.71 -11.55 15.71
C TRP A 62 11.66 -12.43 14.89
N VAL A 63 11.12 -13.50 14.33
CA VAL A 63 11.85 -14.45 13.49
C VAL A 63 11.60 -14.12 12.02
N ALA A 64 12.68 -13.89 11.27
CA ALA A 64 12.61 -13.68 9.83
C ALA A 64 12.57 -15.00 9.07
N PHE A 65 11.78 -15.05 8.00
CA PHE A 65 11.52 -16.27 7.21
C PHE A 65 11.13 -17.47 8.09
N PRO A 66 10.10 -17.33 8.95
CA PRO A 66 9.66 -18.42 9.80
C PRO A 66 9.16 -19.60 8.94
N THR A 67 9.38 -20.81 9.44
CA THR A 67 8.78 -22.03 8.87
C THR A 67 7.30 -22.15 9.22
N VAL A 68 6.57 -23.02 8.53
CA VAL A 68 5.16 -23.33 8.84
C VAL A 68 5.02 -23.81 10.29
N GLU A 69 5.90 -24.71 10.73
CA GLU A 69 5.94 -25.20 12.12
C GLU A 69 6.21 -24.07 13.14
N GLN A 70 7.10 -23.14 12.80
CA GLN A 70 7.41 -22.00 13.66
C GLN A 70 6.21 -21.05 13.84
N LEU A 71 5.36 -20.92 12.82
CA LEU A 71 4.16 -20.08 12.87
C LEU A 71 3.07 -20.61 13.80
N GLU A 72 3.08 -21.90 14.16
CA GLU A 72 2.11 -22.47 15.11
C GLU A 72 2.17 -21.76 16.49
N ASN A 73 3.34 -21.23 16.84
CA ASN A 73 3.60 -20.50 18.10
C ASN A 73 3.73 -18.98 17.90
N ALA A 74 3.39 -18.47 16.72
CA ALA A 74 3.40 -17.04 16.44
C ALA A 74 2.13 -16.38 16.94
N VAL A 75 2.24 -15.19 17.55
CA VAL A 75 1.09 -14.35 17.89
C VAL A 75 0.78 -13.31 16.81
N PHE A 76 1.72 -13.08 15.88
CA PHE A 76 1.59 -12.14 14.78
C PHE A 76 2.47 -12.57 13.61
N ASP A 77 1.93 -12.52 12.40
CA ASP A 77 2.64 -12.77 11.13
C ASP A 77 2.59 -11.48 10.29
N MET A 78 3.76 -11.02 9.82
CA MET A 78 3.88 -9.78 9.08
C MET A 78 4.89 -9.88 7.94
N VAL A 79 4.41 -9.63 6.72
CA VAL A 79 5.24 -9.43 5.54
C VAL A 79 5.53 -7.94 5.37
N VAL A 80 6.82 -7.61 5.23
CA VAL A 80 7.30 -6.24 5.05
C VAL A 80 8.19 -6.18 3.81
N ALA A 81 7.96 -5.18 2.96
CA ALA A 81 8.85 -4.88 1.84
C ALA A 81 9.32 -3.43 1.86
N GLY A 82 10.59 -3.22 1.50
CA GLY A 82 11.21 -1.90 1.52
C GLY A 82 12.49 -1.82 0.70
N ARG A 83 13.12 -0.65 0.73
CA ARG A 83 14.40 -0.39 0.04
C ARG A 83 15.33 0.45 0.90
N ILE A 84 16.63 0.36 0.62
CA ILE A 84 17.63 1.23 1.25
C ILE A 84 17.51 2.65 0.67
N VAL A 85 17.54 3.67 1.53
CA VAL A 85 17.50 5.10 1.17
C VAL A 85 18.70 5.90 1.67
N GLY A 86 19.47 5.34 2.61
CA GLY A 86 20.66 5.96 3.19
C GLY A 86 21.52 4.93 3.93
N GLY A 87 22.66 5.36 4.49
CA GLY A 87 23.52 4.48 5.30
C GLY A 87 24.51 3.58 4.55
N GLY A 88 24.56 3.70 3.21
CA GLY A 88 25.51 2.99 2.34
C GLY A 88 25.21 1.50 2.17
N ASP A 89 26.19 0.74 1.66
CA ASP A 89 26.06 -0.69 1.37
C ASP A 89 26.27 -1.59 2.60
N ASN A 90 26.46 -1.01 3.79
CA ASN A 90 26.57 -1.76 5.04
C ASN A 90 25.15 -2.04 5.58
N PRO A 91 24.67 -3.30 5.59
CA PRO A 91 23.32 -3.63 6.04
C PRO A 91 23.05 -3.22 7.49
N ASP A 92 24.08 -3.19 8.33
CA ASP A 92 23.93 -2.90 9.76
C ASP A 92 23.76 -1.40 10.06
N THR A 93 24.08 -0.53 9.09
CA THR A 93 23.92 0.93 9.20
C THR A 93 22.97 1.51 8.15
N ALA A 94 22.36 0.65 7.33
CA ALA A 94 21.47 1.06 6.25
C ALA A 94 20.17 1.63 6.81
N ASP A 95 19.75 2.77 6.25
CA ASP A 95 18.42 3.32 6.49
C ASP A 95 17.44 2.71 5.48
N VAL A 96 16.41 2.06 5.99
CA VAL A 96 15.42 1.31 5.21
C VAL A 96 14.09 2.04 5.23
N ALA A 97 13.63 2.43 4.04
CA ALA A 97 12.28 2.91 3.82
C ALA A 97 11.34 1.72 3.57
N ILE A 98 10.43 1.47 4.52
CA ILE A 98 9.33 0.51 4.35
C ILE A 98 8.33 1.07 3.32
N MET A 99 7.91 0.23 2.39
CA MET A 99 7.05 0.60 1.25
C MET A 99 5.73 -0.16 1.23
N MET A 100 5.70 -1.37 1.78
CA MET A 100 4.52 -2.23 1.86
C MET A 100 4.57 -3.05 3.17
N VAL A 101 3.40 -3.21 3.78
CA VAL A 101 3.18 -4.06 4.95
C VAL A 101 1.87 -4.82 4.72
N GLU A 102 1.91 -6.13 4.89
CA GLU A 102 0.74 -7.02 4.96
C GLU A 102 0.88 -7.85 6.24
N ALA A 103 -0.07 -7.80 7.15
CA ALA A 103 0.09 -8.38 8.47
C ALA A 103 -1.22 -8.85 9.09
N GLU A 104 -1.14 -9.86 9.94
CA GLU A 104 -2.26 -10.47 10.63
C GLU A 104 -1.88 -11.05 12.00
N ALA A 105 -2.87 -11.16 12.87
CA ALA A 105 -2.75 -12.05 14.02
C ALA A 105 -3.05 -13.49 13.56
N THR A 106 -2.46 -14.47 14.24
CA THR A 106 -2.61 -15.89 13.87
C THR A 106 -3.85 -16.53 14.49
N GLU A 107 -4.22 -17.73 14.02
CA GLU A 107 -5.35 -18.51 14.56
C GLU A 107 -5.21 -18.79 16.07
N ASN A 108 -3.99 -19.08 16.54
CA ASN A 108 -3.70 -19.44 17.93
C ASN A 108 -3.48 -18.23 18.86
N VAL A 109 -3.53 -16.99 18.34
CA VAL A 109 -3.17 -15.78 19.10
C VAL A 109 -3.92 -15.64 20.43
N VAL A 110 -5.21 -15.97 20.45
CA VAL A 110 -6.04 -15.83 21.65
C VAL A 110 -5.59 -16.80 22.74
N GLU A 111 -5.30 -18.05 22.37
CA GLU A 111 -4.84 -19.08 23.29
C GLU A 111 -3.43 -18.80 23.80
N LEU A 112 -2.52 -18.38 22.90
CA LEU A 112 -1.15 -18.01 23.26
C LEU A 112 -1.13 -16.84 24.25
N VAL A 113 -1.90 -15.79 23.99
CA VAL A 113 -1.99 -14.62 24.88
C VAL A 113 -2.63 -15.00 26.23
N ALA A 114 -3.67 -15.84 26.22
CA ALA A 114 -4.24 -16.37 27.46
C ALA A 114 -3.24 -17.23 28.24
N GLY A 115 -2.33 -17.92 27.54
CA GLY A 115 -1.18 -18.65 28.09
C GLY A 115 0.02 -17.77 28.51
N GLY A 116 -0.14 -16.44 28.48
CA GLY A 116 0.85 -15.47 28.95
C GLY A 116 1.73 -14.86 27.86
N ALA A 117 1.51 -15.17 26.57
CA ALA A 117 2.23 -14.54 25.47
C ALA A 117 1.91 -13.03 25.37
N GLN A 118 2.87 -12.26 24.87
CA GLN A 118 2.68 -10.85 24.57
C GLN A 118 1.64 -10.66 23.47
N ALA A 119 0.62 -9.84 23.74
CA ALA A 119 -0.38 -9.48 22.74
C ALA A 119 0.19 -8.53 21.67
N PRO A 120 -0.19 -8.65 20.38
CA PRO A 120 0.31 -7.82 19.30
C PRO A 120 -0.39 -6.45 19.25
N THR A 121 -0.06 -5.56 20.19
CA THR A 121 -0.53 -4.17 20.21
C THR A 121 0.21 -3.31 19.19
N GLU A 122 -0.23 -2.07 18.96
CA GLU A 122 0.40 -1.14 18.00
C GLU A 122 1.90 -0.94 18.29
N THR A 123 2.30 -0.90 19.56
CA THR A 123 3.71 -0.80 19.96
C THR A 123 4.50 -2.03 19.51
N VAL A 124 3.97 -3.23 19.76
CA VAL A 124 4.60 -4.49 19.37
C VAL A 124 4.70 -4.61 17.85
N VAL A 125 3.65 -4.24 17.12
CA VAL A 125 3.67 -4.21 15.66
C VAL A 125 4.72 -3.23 15.14
N ALA A 126 4.84 -2.04 15.74
CA ALA A 126 5.88 -1.07 15.38
C ALA A 126 7.30 -1.61 15.63
N GLU A 127 7.51 -2.34 16.73
CA GLU A 127 8.78 -3.04 17.00
C GLU A 127 9.08 -4.09 15.92
N GLY A 128 8.06 -4.82 15.44
CA GLY A 128 8.19 -5.76 14.34
C GLY A 128 8.61 -5.11 13.03
N LEU A 129 8.10 -3.90 12.74
CA LEU A 129 8.53 -3.14 11.56
C LEU A 129 10.00 -2.73 11.65
N GLU A 130 10.48 -2.33 12.83
CA GLU A 130 11.90 -2.06 13.04
C GLU A 130 12.75 -3.34 12.96
N ALA A 131 12.28 -4.45 13.53
CA ALA A 131 12.94 -5.75 13.46
C ALA A 131 13.07 -6.29 12.02
N ALA A 132 12.18 -5.90 11.11
CA ALA A 132 12.25 -6.29 9.70
C ALA A 132 13.37 -5.58 8.92
N LYS A 133 13.75 -4.35 9.31
CA LYS A 133 14.67 -3.50 8.53
C LYS A 133 16.05 -4.13 8.29
N PRO A 134 16.74 -4.72 9.28
CA PRO A 134 18.05 -5.33 9.05
C PRO A 134 18.00 -6.47 8.02
N PHE A 135 16.91 -7.25 7.99
CA PHE A 135 16.73 -8.32 7.00
C PHE A 135 16.49 -7.76 5.60
N ILE A 136 15.63 -6.73 5.48
CA ILE A 136 15.40 -6.03 4.21
C ILE A 136 16.71 -5.44 3.67
N ALA A 137 17.53 -4.81 4.53
CA ALA A 137 18.82 -4.27 4.14
C ALA A 137 19.75 -5.37 3.59
N ARG A 138 19.86 -6.51 4.29
CA ARG A 138 20.69 -7.65 3.82
C ARG A 138 20.21 -8.19 2.47
N LEU A 139 18.89 -8.32 2.29
CA LEU A 139 18.29 -8.75 1.02
C LEU A 139 18.59 -7.76 -0.11
N CYS A 140 18.51 -6.47 0.16
CA CYS A 140 18.82 -5.43 -0.83
C CYS A 140 20.31 -5.45 -1.21
N VAL A 141 21.22 -5.55 -0.23
CA VAL A 141 22.66 -5.61 -0.48
C VAL A 141 23.04 -6.86 -1.29
N ALA A 142 22.45 -8.02 -0.98
CA ALA A 142 22.66 -9.22 -1.79
C ALA A 142 22.21 -9.03 -3.25
N GLN A 143 21.06 -8.38 -3.48
CA GLN A 143 20.58 -8.06 -4.82
C GLN A 143 21.45 -7.01 -5.53
N GLN A 144 22.00 -6.02 -4.81
CA GLN A 144 22.96 -5.05 -5.37
C GLN A 144 24.25 -5.74 -5.82
N GLN A 145 24.76 -6.69 -5.04
CA GLN A 145 25.93 -7.50 -5.41
C GLN A 145 25.67 -8.31 -6.69
N LEU A 146 24.48 -8.93 -6.80
CA LEU A 146 24.06 -9.60 -8.02
C LEU A 146 24.00 -8.64 -9.21
N ALA A 147 23.42 -7.45 -9.03
CA ALA A 147 23.33 -6.43 -10.07
C ALA A 147 24.71 -5.92 -10.51
N ALA A 148 25.64 -5.71 -9.58
CA ALA A 148 27.01 -5.31 -9.90
C ALA A 148 27.73 -6.36 -10.77
N ALA A 149 27.42 -7.64 -10.57
CA ALA A 149 28.02 -8.73 -11.33
C ALA A 149 27.34 -8.99 -12.69
N ALA A 150 26.02 -8.75 -12.80
CA ALA A 150 25.22 -9.30 -13.90
C ALA A 150 24.13 -8.38 -14.48
N ALA A 151 23.93 -7.16 -13.96
CA ALA A 151 22.89 -6.29 -14.49
C ALA A 151 23.20 -5.84 -15.92
N LYS A 152 22.16 -5.85 -16.76
CA LYS A 152 22.22 -5.22 -18.08
C LYS A 152 22.35 -3.70 -17.91
N PRO A 153 23.01 -3.00 -18.85
CA PRO A 153 22.98 -1.55 -18.86
C PRO A 153 21.54 -1.06 -18.91
N THR A 154 21.25 0.03 -18.20
CA THR A 154 19.93 0.65 -18.25
C THR A 154 19.62 1.05 -19.68
N GLY A 155 18.50 0.55 -20.21
CA GLY A 155 18.03 0.89 -21.56
C GLY A 155 17.54 2.33 -21.62
N ASP A 156 17.42 2.84 -22.85
CA ASP A 156 16.74 4.10 -23.09
C ASP A 156 15.22 3.85 -23.16
N PHE A 157 14.49 4.38 -22.17
CA PHE A 157 13.05 4.23 -22.08
C PHE A 157 12.38 5.60 -22.18
N PRO A 158 11.51 5.81 -23.19
CA PRO A 158 10.79 7.07 -23.31
C PRO A 158 9.87 7.26 -22.11
N LEU A 159 9.97 8.43 -21.50
CA LEU A 159 9.08 8.84 -20.43
C LEU A 159 7.96 9.71 -21.00
N PHE A 160 6.75 9.41 -20.58
CA PHE A 160 5.54 10.15 -20.93
C PHE A 160 5.01 10.82 -19.66
N PRO A 161 5.47 12.03 -19.32
CA PRO A 161 4.85 12.81 -18.26
C PRO A 161 3.38 13.06 -18.59
N ALA A 162 2.56 13.27 -17.56
CA ALA A 162 1.13 13.48 -17.77
C ALA A 162 0.79 14.89 -18.30
N TYR A 163 1.72 15.82 -18.15
CA TYR A 163 1.67 17.21 -18.59
C TYR A 163 3.07 17.82 -18.48
N GLU A 164 3.34 18.85 -19.28
CA GLU A 164 4.54 19.68 -19.12
C GLU A 164 4.28 20.89 -18.19
N ALA A 165 5.36 21.56 -17.78
CA ALA A 165 5.31 22.64 -16.81
C ALA A 165 4.48 23.85 -17.29
N ASP A 166 4.55 24.19 -18.58
CA ASP A 166 3.81 25.30 -19.18
C ASP A 166 2.28 25.12 -19.07
N VAL A 167 1.78 23.91 -19.31
CA VAL A 167 0.36 23.57 -19.15
C VAL A 167 -0.03 23.63 -17.67
N TYR A 168 0.83 23.12 -16.77
CA TYR A 168 0.56 23.19 -15.34
C TYR A 168 0.46 24.64 -14.84
N GLU A 169 1.39 25.50 -15.22
CA GLU A 169 1.40 26.92 -14.85
C GLU A 169 0.17 27.65 -15.39
N ALA A 170 -0.24 27.39 -16.64
CA ALA A 170 -1.45 27.96 -17.21
C ALA A 170 -2.72 27.51 -16.48
N VAL A 171 -2.82 26.21 -16.15
CA VAL A 171 -3.94 25.67 -15.36
C VAL A 171 -3.94 26.22 -13.95
N GLU A 172 -2.78 26.32 -13.31
CA GLU A 172 -2.65 26.88 -11.96
C GLU A 172 -3.10 28.34 -11.92
N ALA A 173 -2.67 29.15 -12.90
CA ALA A 173 -3.10 30.54 -13.02
C ALA A 173 -4.62 30.69 -13.23
N ALA A 174 -5.23 29.83 -14.05
CA ALA A 174 -6.65 29.90 -14.37
C ALA A 174 -7.56 29.34 -13.25
N ALA A 175 -7.13 28.29 -12.55
CA ALA A 175 -8.01 27.49 -11.70
C ALA A 175 -7.84 27.74 -10.19
N SER A 176 -6.66 28.16 -9.72
CA SER A 176 -6.27 28.03 -8.30
C SER A 176 -7.29 28.58 -7.31
N THR A 177 -7.75 29.81 -7.51
CA THR A 177 -8.70 30.47 -6.59
C THR A 177 -10.05 29.76 -6.57
N LYS A 178 -10.67 29.58 -7.75
CA LYS A 178 -11.99 28.96 -7.90
C LYS A 178 -11.99 27.51 -7.42
N LEU A 179 -10.94 26.77 -7.73
CA LEU A 179 -10.78 25.39 -7.31
C LEU A 179 -10.55 25.30 -5.80
N ALA A 180 -9.75 26.18 -5.20
CA ALA A 180 -9.57 26.21 -3.75
C ALA A 180 -10.89 26.48 -3.02
N GLU A 181 -11.72 27.41 -3.52
CA GLU A 181 -13.06 27.69 -3.01
C GLU A 181 -14.00 26.49 -3.17
N ALA A 182 -14.07 25.89 -4.37
CA ALA A 182 -14.89 24.70 -4.62
C ALA A 182 -14.52 23.54 -3.67
N LEU A 183 -13.23 23.35 -3.41
CA LEU A 183 -12.72 22.32 -2.50
C LEU A 183 -13.09 22.57 -1.03
N THR A 184 -13.72 23.70 -0.68
CA THR A 184 -14.30 23.96 0.65
C THR A 184 -15.68 23.37 0.87
N ILE A 185 -16.40 23.04 -0.22
CA ILE A 185 -17.74 22.45 -0.19
C ILE A 185 -17.67 21.04 0.38
N ALA A 186 -18.38 20.79 1.49
CA ALA A 186 -18.37 19.51 2.18
C ALA A 186 -19.20 18.44 1.44
N GLY A 187 -20.36 18.83 0.90
CA GLY A 187 -21.28 17.95 0.19
C GLY A 187 -20.63 17.40 -1.09
N LYS A 188 -20.61 16.08 -1.26
CA LYS A 188 -19.94 15.45 -2.41
C LYS A 188 -20.52 15.89 -3.74
N GLN A 189 -21.84 15.78 -3.91
CA GLN A 189 -22.50 16.11 -5.18
C GLN A 189 -22.28 17.58 -5.56
N GLU A 190 -22.56 18.50 -4.64
CA GLU A 190 -22.37 19.94 -4.83
C GLU A 190 -20.90 20.29 -5.14
N ARG A 191 -19.95 19.66 -4.43
CA ARG A 191 -18.52 19.86 -4.69
C ARG A 191 -18.14 19.34 -6.08
N ASP A 192 -18.56 18.12 -6.41
CA ASP A 192 -18.21 17.48 -7.68
C ASP A 192 -18.75 18.30 -8.86
N GLU A 193 -20.02 18.74 -8.79
CA GLU A 193 -20.65 19.68 -9.72
C GLU A 193 -19.82 20.97 -9.88
N ARG A 194 -19.48 21.63 -8.76
CA ARG A 194 -18.69 22.87 -8.81
C ARG A 194 -17.29 22.64 -9.36
N THR A 195 -16.63 21.53 -9.04
CA THR A 195 -15.31 21.22 -9.59
C THR A 195 -15.34 20.89 -11.08
N ASP A 196 -16.42 20.29 -11.57
CA ASP A 196 -16.61 20.03 -12.99
C ASP A 196 -16.89 21.33 -13.76
N GLU A 197 -17.69 22.26 -13.21
CA GLU A 197 -17.85 23.61 -13.76
C GLU A 197 -16.49 24.32 -13.90
N VAL A 198 -15.70 24.36 -12.82
CA VAL A 198 -14.37 24.99 -12.85
C VAL A 198 -13.47 24.33 -13.88
N LYS A 199 -13.55 23.00 -14.04
CA LYS A 199 -12.77 22.28 -15.03
C LYS A 199 -13.17 22.64 -16.46
N VAL A 200 -14.48 22.79 -16.74
CA VAL A 200 -14.98 23.24 -18.05
C VAL A 200 -14.49 24.66 -18.34
N GLU A 201 -14.63 25.58 -17.38
CA GLU A 201 -14.14 26.96 -17.51
C GLU A 201 -12.62 27.01 -17.82
N VAL A 202 -11.83 26.17 -17.15
CA VAL A 202 -10.38 26.08 -17.38
C VAL A 202 -10.07 25.52 -18.75
N LEU A 203 -10.79 24.48 -19.21
CA LEU A 203 -10.63 23.94 -20.55
C LEU A 203 -10.92 25.01 -21.62
N GLU A 204 -12.01 25.76 -21.48
CA GLU A 204 -12.37 26.83 -22.42
C GLU A 204 -11.31 27.95 -22.49
N GLN A 205 -10.73 28.32 -21.34
CA GLN A 205 -9.72 29.38 -21.27
C GLN A 205 -8.33 28.95 -21.74
N VAL A 206 -7.93 27.72 -21.43
CA VAL A 206 -6.56 27.25 -21.57
C VAL A 206 -6.37 26.47 -22.87
N ALA A 207 -7.32 25.64 -23.29
CA ALA A 207 -7.17 24.77 -24.47
C ALA A 207 -6.79 25.49 -25.77
N PRO A 208 -7.28 26.72 -26.08
CA PRO A 208 -6.87 27.43 -27.29
C PRO A 208 -5.35 27.71 -27.37
N ASN A 209 -4.64 27.77 -26.24
CA ASN A 209 -3.19 27.99 -26.21
C ASN A 209 -2.39 26.67 -26.28
N PHE A 210 -3.07 25.52 -26.22
CA PHE A 210 -2.47 24.20 -26.08
C PHE A 210 -3.19 23.17 -26.98
N GLU A 211 -3.48 23.54 -28.23
CA GLU A 211 -4.13 22.65 -29.22
C GLU A 211 -3.37 21.31 -29.35
N GLY A 212 -4.09 20.20 -29.25
CA GLY A 212 -3.53 18.85 -29.28
C GLY A 212 -2.96 18.35 -27.95
N ARG A 213 -2.98 19.17 -26.90
CA ARG A 213 -2.48 18.85 -25.54
C ARG A 213 -3.58 18.90 -24.48
N GLU A 214 -4.84 18.76 -24.87
CA GLU A 214 -6.01 18.90 -23.98
C GLU A 214 -6.01 17.85 -22.85
N LYS A 215 -5.43 16.66 -23.11
CA LYS A 215 -5.25 15.62 -22.09
C LYS A 215 -4.31 16.06 -20.96
N GLU A 216 -3.32 16.91 -21.26
CA GLU A 216 -2.40 17.46 -20.25
C GLU A 216 -3.12 18.41 -19.31
N ILE A 217 -4.04 19.23 -19.82
CA ILE A 217 -4.85 20.16 -19.03
C ILE A 217 -5.62 19.40 -17.95
N GLY A 218 -6.30 18.31 -18.33
CA GLY A 218 -7.02 17.47 -17.38
C GLY A 218 -6.13 16.80 -16.34
N ALA A 219 -4.91 16.39 -16.71
CA ALA A 219 -3.95 15.81 -15.78
C ALA A 219 -3.32 16.85 -14.82
N ALA A 220 -3.00 18.04 -15.34
CA ALA A 220 -2.53 19.19 -14.57
C ALA A 220 -3.58 19.65 -13.57
N PHE A 221 -4.85 19.75 -14.00
CA PHE A 221 -5.98 20.10 -13.13
C PHE A 221 -6.09 19.13 -11.94
N ARG A 222 -6.09 17.81 -12.18
CA ARG A 222 -6.10 16.80 -11.10
C ARG A 222 -4.91 16.95 -10.16
N SER A 223 -3.73 17.26 -10.69
CA SER A 223 -2.51 17.43 -9.88
C SER A 223 -2.57 18.68 -9.03
N LEU A 224 -3.12 19.78 -9.55
CA LEU A 224 -3.44 20.99 -8.79
C LEU A 224 -4.49 20.71 -7.71
N THR A 225 -5.58 19.99 -8.03
CA THR A 225 -6.57 19.56 -7.04
C THR A 225 -5.91 18.81 -5.88
N LYS A 226 -5.03 17.85 -6.19
CA LYS A 226 -4.26 17.10 -5.19
C LYS A 226 -3.37 18.02 -4.34
N LYS A 227 -2.69 19.00 -4.94
CA LYS A 227 -1.86 19.98 -4.24
C LYS A 227 -2.69 20.81 -3.26
N LEU A 228 -3.81 21.37 -3.71
CA LEU A 228 -4.67 22.24 -2.90
C LEU A 228 -5.33 21.46 -1.74
N VAL A 229 -5.81 20.24 -1.98
CA VAL A 229 -6.37 19.38 -0.92
C VAL A 229 -5.31 19.08 0.15
N ARG A 230 -4.10 18.70 -0.25
CA ARG A 230 -2.99 18.43 0.69
C ARG A 230 -2.62 19.67 1.50
N GLN A 231 -2.52 20.83 0.84
CA GLN A 231 -2.20 22.09 1.51
C GLN A 231 -3.27 22.46 2.55
N ARG A 232 -4.55 22.30 2.22
CA ARG A 232 -5.67 22.54 3.14
C ARG A 232 -5.62 21.61 4.35
N ILE A 233 -5.38 20.30 4.14
CA ILE A 233 -5.23 19.35 5.26
C ILE A 233 -4.07 19.75 6.18
N LEU A 234 -2.93 20.18 5.61
CA LEU A 234 -1.76 20.54 6.40
C LEU A 234 -1.95 21.84 7.20
N ARG A 235 -2.50 22.88 6.56
CA ARG A 235 -2.65 24.24 7.13
C ARG A 235 -3.92 24.37 7.97
N ASP A 236 -5.06 23.97 7.40
CA ASP A 236 -6.38 24.25 7.95
C ASP A 236 -6.92 23.07 8.77
N LYS A 237 -6.25 21.91 8.73
CA LYS A 237 -6.64 20.66 9.43
C LYS A 237 -8.03 20.12 9.06
N PHE A 238 -8.56 20.56 7.91
CA PHE A 238 -9.81 20.08 7.33
C PHE A 238 -9.56 19.24 6.07
N ARG A 239 -10.36 18.20 5.93
CA ARG A 239 -10.41 17.34 4.75
C ARG A 239 -11.41 17.86 3.73
N ILE A 240 -11.34 17.31 2.52
CA ILE A 240 -12.18 17.71 1.38
C ILE A 240 -13.69 17.56 1.64
N ASP A 241 -14.09 16.68 2.55
CA ASP A 241 -15.48 16.44 2.93
C ASP A 241 -15.89 17.15 4.24
N GLY A 242 -15.11 18.16 4.65
CA GLY A 242 -15.41 19.01 5.81
C GLY A 242 -15.06 18.41 7.17
N ARG A 243 -14.57 17.17 7.22
CA ARG A 243 -14.15 16.49 8.46
C ARG A 243 -12.78 16.94 8.96
N GLY A 244 -12.59 16.87 10.27
CA GLY A 244 -11.27 16.92 10.89
C GLY A 244 -10.41 15.68 10.59
N ILE A 245 -9.12 15.76 10.94
CA ILE A 245 -8.14 14.70 10.65
C ILE A 245 -8.40 13.39 11.42
N THR A 246 -9.13 13.44 12.54
CA THR A 246 -9.50 12.29 13.38
C THR A 246 -10.95 11.84 13.21
N ASP A 247 -11.77 12.61 12.50
CA ASP A 247 -13.21 12.34 12.45
C ASP A 247 -13.53 11.13 11.57
N ILE A 248 -14.30 10.21 12.13
CA ILE A 248 -14.88 9.07 11.42
C ILE A 248 -16.15 9.54 10.68
N ARG A 249 -16.47 8.94 9.53
CA ARG A 249 -17.75 9.19 8.83
C ARG A 249 -18.90 8.68 9.69
N ALA A 250 -20.12 9.12 9.39
CA ALA A 250 -21.33 8.54 9.98
C ALA A 250 -21.30 7.01 9.89
N LEU A 251 -21.58 6.35 11.01
CA LEU A 251 -21.60 4.90 11.14
C LEU A 251 -23.05 4.43 11.26
N SER A 252 -23.39 3.38 10.54
CA SER A 252 -24.63 2.63 10.73
C SER A 252 -24.31 1.14 10.75
N ALA A 253 -24.98 0.41 11.63
CA ALA A 253 -24.85 -1.03 11.73
C ALA A 253 -26.23 -1.63 12.00
N GLU A 254 -26.63 -2.56 11.14
CA GLU A 254 -27.89 -3.29 11.25
C GLU A 254 -27.62 -4.80 11.06
N VAL A 255 -28.42 -5.63 11.73
CA VAL A 255 -28.37 -7.09 11.60
C VAL A 255 -29.73 -7.62 11.19
N ALA A 256 -29.77 -8.84 10.66
CA ALA A 256 -31.00 -9.53 10.24
C ALA A 256 -31.77 -8.80 9.11
N ILE A 257 -31.03 -8.21 8.17
CA ILE A 257 -31.59 -7.45 7.03
C ILE A 257 -32.01 -8.32 5.83
N VAL A 258 -31.45 -9.54 5.69
CA VAL A 258 -31.77 -10.47 4.61
C VAL A 258 -32.62 -11.61 5.15
N PRO A 259 -33.89 -11.75 4.70
CA PRO A 259 -34.73 -12.88 5.10
C PRO A 259 -34.11 -14.23 4.72
N ARG A 260 -34.35 -15.25 5.54
CA ARG A 260 -33.94 -16.66 5.34
C ARG A 260 -32.44 -16.98 5.44
N ALA A 261 -31.55 -15.99 5.39
CA ALA A 261 -30.12 -16.22 5.62
C ALA A 261 -29.88 -16.68 7.07
N HIS A 262 -28.82 -17.48 7.31
CA HIS A 262 -28.45 -17.89 8.67
C HIS A 262 -28.00 -16.68 9.51
N GLY A 263 -27.26 -15.76 8.89
CA GLY A 263 -26.92 -14.46 9.46
C GLY A 263 -26.81 -13.42 8.36
N SER A 264 -27.13 -12.16 8.68
CA SER A 264 -26.88 -11.03 7.77
C SER A 264 -26.64 -9.74 8.56
N ALA A 265 -25.83 -8.86 7.97
CA ALA A 265 -25.53 -7.56 8.51
C ALA A 265 -25.36 -6.52 7.39
N LEU A 266 -25.75 -5.28 7.67
CA LEU A 266 -25.45 -4.11 6.86
C LEU A 266 -24.58 -3.17 7.68
N PHE A 267 -23.40 -2.86 7.18
CA PHE A 267 -22.51 -1.88 7.79
C PHE A 267 -22.27 -0.73 6.83
N GLU A 268 -22.45 0.50 7.32
CA GLU A 268 -22.17 1.71 6.57
C GLU A 268 -21.17 2.59 7.31
N ARG A 269 -20.25 3.18 6.54
CA ARG A 269 -19.33 4.21 7.00
C ARG A 269 -19.25 5.33 5.95
N GLY A 270 -20.16 6.30 6.07
CA GLY A 270 -20.47 7.26 5.00
C GLY A 270 -20.97 6.52 3.76
N GLU A 271 -20.46 6.86 2.57
CA GLU A 271 -20.89 6.21 1.31
C GLU A 271 -20.37 4.77 1.11
N THR A 272 -19.50 4.28 2.00
CA THR A 272 -19.07 2.88 1.96
C THR A 272 -20.13 2.02 2.64
N GLN A 273 -20.82 1.19 1.88
CA GLN A 273 -21.83 0.24 2.38
C GLN A 273 -21.38 -1.19 2.07
N ILE A 274 -21.39 -2.05 3.09
CA ILE A 274 -21.08 -3.48 2.98
C ILE A 274 -22.24 -4.28 3.52
N MET A 275 -22.73 -5.24 2.73
CA MET A 275 -23.68 -6.25 3.18
C MET A 275 -22.94 -7.58 3.40
N GLY A 276 -22.91 -8.05 4.64
CA GLY A 276 -22.41 -9.37 4.99
C GLY A 276 -23.56 -10.37 5.09
N VAL A 277 -23.37 -11.56 4.51
CA VAL A 277 -24.31 -12.69 4.64
C VAL A 277 -23.53 -13.92 5.08
N THR A 278 -23.96 -14.53 6.18
CA THR A 278 -23.35 -15.73 6.75
C THR A 278 -24.17 -16.95 6.38
N THR A 279 -23.48 -17.98 5.91
CA THR A 279 -24.05 -19.31 5.65
C THR A 279 -23.29 -20.33 6.49
N LEU A 280 -24.01 -21.17 7.21
CA LEU A 280 -23.47 -22.31 7.94
C LEU A 280 -23.85 -23.58 7.19
N ASP A 281 -22.91 -24.51 7.09
CA ASP A 281 -23.14 -25.83 6.53
C ASP A 281 -22.27 -26.85 7.28
N MET A 282 -22.41 -28.13 6.95
CA MET A 282 -21.58 -29.20 7.45
C MET A 282 -20.11 -29.00 7.06
N VAL A 283 -19.18 -29.45 7.91
CA VAL A 283 -17.73 -29.38 7.68
C VAL A 283 -17.30 -29.95 6.31
N LYS A 284 -18.04 -30.94 5.78
CA LYS A 284 -17.79 -31.49 4.44
C LYS A 284 -17.92 -30.48 3.29
N MET A 285 -18.53 -29.32 3.53
CA MET A 285 -18.67 -28.22 2.56
C MET A 285 -17.50 -27.22 2.66
N ALA A 286 -16.56 -27.41 3.58
CA ALA A 286 -15.33 -26.63 3.63
C ALA A 286 -14.58 -26.76 2.29
N GLN A 287 -14.13 -25.62 1.77
CA GLN A 287 -13.37 -25.57 0.52
C GLN A 287 -12.13 -26.45 0.66
N GLN A 288 -12.02 -27.46 -0.22
CA GLN A 288 -10.79 -28.23 -0.38
C GLN A 288 -9.89 -27.44 -1.33
N ILE A 289 -8.62 -27.31 -0.96
CA ILE A 289 -7.57 -26.79 -1.84
C ILE A 289 -6.75 -28.01 -2.27
N ASP A 290 -6.71 -28.28 -3.57
CA ASP A 290 -5.95 -29.36 -4.18
C ASP A 290 -4.49 -28.98 -4.48
#